data_AF-A0A4Y7JNY0-F1
#
_entry.id   AF-A0A4Y7JNY0-F1
#
_cell.length_a   1.000
_cell.length_b   1.000
_cell.length_c   1.000
_cell.angle_alpha   90.00
_cell.angle_beta   90.00
_cell.angle_gamma   90.00
#
_symmetry.space_group_name_H-M   'P 1'
#
loop_
_entity.id
_entity.type
_entity.pdbx_description
1 polymer ?
#
loop_
_entity_poly.entity_id
_entity_poly.type
_entity_poly.pdbx_seq_one_letter_code
_entity_poly.pdbx_strand_id
1 'polypeptide(L)'
;MRIREPKTTALYLLPVHNGAKSEQQSKLAARKYARIIQKLRFPAMFKGSKIHTTVGSCHVEFPIRLERLSYSHGPFSSYEQKLFPGLIYQMKQAKIVLLIFVSCRMVLAGAKVN
;
A
#
# COMPACT_ATOMS: atom_id res chain seq x y z
N MET A 1 4.76 -17.18 3.03
CA MET A 1 3.53 -17.99 3.21
C MET A 1 2.33 -17.24 2.65
N ARG A 2 1.36 -17.92 2.03
CA ARG A 2 0.12 -17.30 1.53
C ARG A 2 -1.10 -18.01 2.12
N ILE A 3 -2.12 -17.26 2.55
CA ILE A 3 -3.43 -17.80 2.94
C ILE A 3 -4.51 -17.28 1.99
N ARG A 4 -5.53 -18.11 1.73
CA ARG A 4 -6.59 -17.78 0.77
C ARG A 4 -7.62 -16.80 1.33
N GLU A 5 -7.88 -16.84 2.62
CA GLU A 5 -8.93 -16.02 3.24
C GLU A 5 -8.57 -15.52 4.65
N PRO A 6 -8.43 -14.19 4.86
CA PRO A 6 -8.37 -13.16 3.81
C PRO A 6 -7.14 -13.38 2.91
N LYS A 7 -7.28 -13.17 1.60
CA LYS A 7 -6.20 -13.41 0.61
C LYS A 7 -5.00 -12.52 0.91
N THR A 8 -3.99 -13.09 1.57
CA THR A 8 -2.82 -12.34 2.05
C THR A 8 -1.54 -13.15 1.87
N THR A 9 -0.41 -12.44 1.85
CA THR A 9 0.93 -13.04 1.86
C THR A 9 1.70 -12.54 3.07
N ALA A 10 2.27 -13.43 3.87
CA ALA A 10 3.21 -13.12 4.94
C ALA A 10 4.64 -13.49 4.54
N LEU A 11 5.59 -12.62 4.88
CA LEU A 11 7.02 -12.88 4.82
C LEU A 11 7.48 -13.37 6.20
N TYR A 12 8.37 -14.36 6.28
CA TYR A 12 8.82 -14.90 7.58
C TYR A 12 10.00 -14.15 8.18
N LEU A 13 10.81 -13.49 7.35
CA LEU A 13 12.00 -12.73 7.77
C LEU A 13 11.65 -11.38 8.42
N LEU A 14 10.44 -10.87 8.16
CA LEU A 14 9.90 -9.63 8.69
C LEU A 14 8.43 -9.89 9.01
N PRO A 15 7.89 -9.46 10.17
CA PRO A 15 6.50 -9.65 10.55
C PRO A 15 5.55 -8.77 9.71
N VAL A 16 5.62 -8.90 8.39
CA VAL A 16 4.94 -8.09 7.38
C VAL A 16 4.03 -9.01 6.58
N HIS A 17 2.73 -8.69 6.61
CA HIS A 17 1.73 -9.33 5.79
C HIS A 17 0.99 -8.27 4.96
N ASN A 18 0.82 -8.56 3.66
CA ASN A 18 0.24 -7.64 2.69
C ASN A 18 -1.03 -8.25 2.04
N GLY A 19 -1.90 -7.38 1.53
CA GLY A 19 -3.09 -7.75 0.74
C GLY A 19 -4.44 -7.68 1.48
N ALA A 20 -4.44 -7.34 2.77
CA ALA A 20 -5.69 -7.10 3.50
C ALA A 20 -6.34 -5.79 3.03
N LYS A 21 -7.67 -5.79 2.85
CA LYS A 21 -8.43 -4.60 2.41
C LYS A 21 -8.97 -3.76 3.57
N SER A 22 -8.81 -4.23 4.81
CA SER A 22 -9.19 -3.50 6.02
C SER A 22 -8.27 -3.86 7.20
N GLU A 23 -8.25 -3.00 8.21
CA GLU A 23 -7.52 -3.26 9.46
C GLU A 23 -8.01 -4.55 10.14
N GLN A 24 -9.33 -4.77 10.17
CA GLN A 24 -9.92 -5.98 10.75
C GLN A 24 -9.44 -7.24 10.02
N GLN A 25 -9.39 -7.23 8.68
CA GLN A 25 -8.84 -8.34 7.89
C GLN A 25 -7.35 -8.53 8.15
N SER A 26 -6.60 -7.44 8.30
CA SER A 26 -5.16 -7.48 8.62
C SER A 26 -4.91 -8.15 9.97
N LYS A 27 -5.65 -7.75 11.02
CA LYS A 27 -5.61 -8.36 12.36
C LYS A 27 -5.98 -9.85 12.31
N LEU A 28 -7.04 -10.20 11.59
CA LEU A 28 -7.48 -11.59 11.43
C LEU A 28 -6.41 -12.44 10.71
N ALA A 29 -5.82 -11.93 9.64
CA ALA A 29 -4.74 -12.61 8.90
C ALA A 29 -3.55 -12.88 9.82
N ALA A 30 -3.09 -11.86 10.57
CA ALA A 30 -1.98 -11.99 11.49
C ALA A 30 -2.23 -13.06 12.57
N ARG A 31 -3.44 -13.12 13.13
CA ARG A 31 -3.85 -14.18 14.07
C ARG A 31 -3.84 -15.57 13.41
N LYS A 32 -4.31 -15.69 12.17
CA LYS A 32 -4.26 -16.95 11.41
C LYS A 32 -2.82 -17.41 11.16
N TYR A 33 -1.91 -16.51 10.80
CA TYR A 33 -0.49 -16.82 10.64
C TYR A 33 0.14 -17.30 11.95
N ALA A 34 -0.08 -16.58 13.06
CA ALA A 34 0.40 -17.00 14.37
C ALA A 34 -0.12 -18.40 14.73
N ARG A 35 -1.40 -18.69 14.46
CA ARG A 35 -1.99 -20.01 14.71
C ARG A 35 -1.35 -21.11 13.88
N ILE A 36 -0.99 -20.85 12.62
CA ILE A 36 -0.34 -21.85 11.77
C ILE A 36 1.08 -22.13 12.27
N ILE A 37 1.82 -21.10 12.70
CA ILE A 37 3.15 -21.27 13.29
C ILE A 37 3.07 -22.07 14.60
N GLN A 38 2.07 -21.81 15.45
CA GLN A 38 1.81 -22.61 16.66
C GLN A 38 1.52 -24.08 16.34
N LYS A 39 0.75 -24.37 15.28
CA LYS A 39 0.47 -25.75 14.85
C LYS A 39 1.74 -26.48 14.39
N LEU A 40 2.74 -25.75 13.89
CA LEU A 40 4.06 -26.25 13.55
C LEU A 40 4.99 -26.40 14.78
N ARG A 41 4.44 -26.35 16.00
CA ARG A 41 5.15 -26.52 17.28
C ARG A 41 6.17 -25.42 17.62
N PHE A 42 6.10 -24.26 16.96
CA PHE A 42 6.91 -23.10 17.33
C PHE A 42 6.20 -22.22 18.38
N PRO A 43 6.95 -21.58 19.30
CA PRO A 43 6.40 -20.72 20.35
C PRO A 43 6.02 -19.33 19.81
N ALA A 44 5.09 -19.27 18.84
CA ALA A 44 4.62 -18.00 18.29
C ALA A 44 3.53 -17.37 19.17
N MET A 45 3.73 -16.10 19.53
CA MET A 45 2.74 -15.28 20.22
C MET A 45 2.36 -14.08 19.36
N PHE A 46 1.05 -13.82 19.26
CA PHE A 46 0.56 -12.61 18.63
C PHE A 46 0.62 -11.45 19.63
N LYS A 47 1.60 -10.54 19.48
CA LYS A 47 1.80 -9.36 20.35
C LYS A 47 1.17 -8.07 19.79
N GLY A 48 0.15 -8.21 18.94
CA GLY A 48 -0.48 -7.11 18.23
C GLY A 48 0.04 -6.96 16.80
N SER A 49 -0.69 -6.19 16.00
CA SER A 49 -0.36 -5.89 14.61
C SER A 49 -0.32 -4.38 14.41
N LYS A 50 0.77 -3.88 13.85
CA LYS A 50 0.89 -2.48 13.44
C LYS A 50 0.72 -2.38 11.92
N ILE A 51 -0.11 -1.45 11.45
CA ILE A 51 -0.19 -1.16 10.02
C ILE A 51 1.07 -0.36 9.64
N HIS A 52 1.89 -0.95 8.79
CA HIS A 52 3.13 -0.30 8.31
C HIS A 52 2.86 0.64 7.13
N THR A 53 1.99 0.24 6.20
CA THR A 53 1.71 1.01 4.99
C THR A 53 0.29 0.72 4.52
N THR A 54 -0.43 1.79 4.20
CA THR A 54 -1.73 1.71 3.52
C THR A 54 -1.54 2.12 2.07
N VAL A 55 -2.19 1.37 1.17
CA VAL A 55 -2.28 1.70 -0.25
C VAL A 55 -3.76 1.82 -0.60
N GLY A 56 -4.15 2.98 -1.11
CA GLY A 56 -5.47 3.25 -1.66
C GLY A 56 -5.38 3.42 -3.17
N SER A 57 -6.46 3.12 -3.88
CA SER A 57 -6.58 3.41 -5.30
C SER A 57 -7.94 4.01 -5.59
N CYS A 58 -7.99 5.03 -6.42
CA CYS A 58 -9.23 5.60 -6.93
C CYS A 58 -9.13 5.83 -8.44
N HIS A 59 -10.29 6.04 -9.06
CA HIS A 59 -10.42 6.41 -10.46
C HIS A 59 -11.09 7.77 -10.51
N VAL A 60 -10.52 8.71 -11.26
CA VAL A 60 -11.15 10.00 -11.54
C VAL A 60 -11.90 9.92 -12.86
N GLU A 61 -13.02 10.59 -13.01
CA GLU A 61 -13.87 10.48 -14.20
C GLU A 61 -13.49 11.49 -15.31
N PHE A 62 -12.29 12.07 -15.23
CA PHE A 62 -11.80 13.06 -16.19
C PHE A 62 -10.31 12.83 -16.51
N PRO A 63 -9.88 13.14 -17.75
CA PRO A 63 -8.48 12.99 -18.16
C PRO A 63 -7.58 14.00 -17.45
N ILE A 64 -6.39 13.55 -17.03
CA ILE A 64 -5.35 14.40 -16.43
C ILE A 64 -4.19 14.56 -17.41
N ARG A 65 -3.85 15.81 -17.73
CA ARG A 65 -2.64 16.15 -18.51
C ARG A 65 -1.42 16.16 -17.60
N LEU A 66 -0.68 15.05 -17.55
CA LEU A 66 0.44 14.85 -16.63
C LEU A 66 1.57 15.85 -16.87
N GLU A 67 1.83 16.25 -18.12
CA GLU A 67 2.85 17.22 -18.50
C GLU A 67 2.57 18.57 -17.84
N ARG A 68 1.30 19.03 -17.93
CA ARG A 68 0.88 20.30 -17.32
C ARG A 68 0.94 20.23 -15.80
N LEU A 69 0.51 19.11 -15.22
CA LEU A 69 0.58 18.90 -13.77
C LEU A 69 2.04 18.93 -13.28
N SER A 70 2.94 18.22 -13.96
CA SER A 70 4.36 18.21 -13.63
C SER A 70 5.00 19.59 -13.76
N TYR A 71 4.63 20.35 -14.79
CA TYR A 71 5.14 21.71 -14.98
C TYR A 71 4.66 22.66 -13.88
N SER A 72 3.35 22.65 -13.59
CA SER A 72 2.76 23.55 -12.58
C SER A 72 3.12 23.17 -11.14
N HIS A 73 3.35 21.88 -10.85
CA HIS A 73 3.67 21.37 -9.51
C HIS A 73 5.07 20.73 -9.44
N GLY A 74 6.03 21.22 -10.23
CA GLY A 74 7.38 20.66 -10.36
C GLY A 74 8.09 20.34 -9.04
N PRO A 75 8.06 21.21 -8.01
CA PRO A 75 8.72 20.93 -6.72
C PRO A 75 8.17 19.71 -5.96
N PHE A 76 7.01 19.20 -6.35
CA PHE A 76 6.33 18.06 -5.74
C PHE A 76 6.12 16.89 -6.72
N SER A 77 6.46 17.07 -7.99
CA SER A 77 6.11 16.15 -9.07
C SER A 77 7.35 15.63 -9.76
N SER A 78 7.35 14.35 -10.11
CA SER A 78 8.35 13.74 -10.98
C SER A 78 7.64 12.95 -12.07
N TYR A 79 7.84 13.34 -13.31
CA TYR A 79 7.24 12.71 -14.48
C TYR A 79 8.29 12.50 -15.55
N GLU A 80 8.69 11.23 -15.71
CA GLU A 80 9.66 10.79 -16.71
C GLU A 80 9.07 9.58 -17.44
N GLN A 81 8.27 9.85 -18.48
CA GLN A 81 7.46 8.82 -19.17
C GLN A 81 8.30 7.63 -19.68
N LYS A 82 9.56 7.88 -20.05
CA LYS A 82 10.50 6.83 -20.48
C LYS A 82 10.90 5.87 -19.36
N LEU A 83 10.89 6.33 -18.11
CA LEU A 83 11.28 5.58 -16.93
C LEU A 83 10.08 4.99 -16.18
N PHE A 84 8.98 5.73 -16.13
CA PHE A 84 7.77 5.32 -15.43
C PHE A 84 6.51 5.89 -16.11
N PRO A 85 5.46 5.09 -16.35
CA PRO A 85 4.28 5.51 -17.12
C PRO A 85 3.30 6.45 -16.38
N GLY A 86 3.58 6.81 -15.12
CA GLY A 86 2.73 7.70 -14.33
C GLY A 86 3.52 8.90 -13.79
N LEU A 87 2.81 9.89 -13.25
CA LEU A 87 3.40 10.99 -12.50
C LEU A 87 3.47 10.61 -11.02
N ILE A 88 4.64 10.82 -10.41
CA ILE A 88 4.86 10.66 -8.97
C ILE A 88 4.64 12.02 -8.31
N TYR A 89 3.65 12.13 -7.43
CA TYR A 89 3.35 13.36 -6.69
C TYR A 89 3.59 13.17 -5.19
N GLN A 90 4.42 14.00 -4.57
CA GLN A 90 4.76 13.94 -3.15
C GLN A 90 4.03 15.03 -2.35
N MET A 91 3.02 14.63 -1.58
CA MET A 91 2.34 15.52 -0.64
C MET A 91 3.13 15.63 0.67
N LYS A 92 3.85 16.74 0.85
CA LYS A 92 4.68 16.96 2.05
C LYS A 92 3.88 17.02 3.34
N GLN A 93 2.72 17.70 3.33
CA GLN A 93 1.92 17.90 4.54
C GLN A 93 1.37 16.58 5.11
N ALA A 94 0.83 15.71 4.25
CA ALA A 94 0.31 14.41 4.66
C ALA A 94 1.39 13.30 4.68
N LYS A 95 2.59 13.56 4.13
CA LYS A 95 3.66 12.57 3.91
C LYS A 95 3.18 11.35 3.09
N ILE A 96 2.41 11.62 2.04
CA ILE A 96 1.82 10.61 1.15
C ILE A 96 2.39 10.78 -0.26
N VAL A 97 2.54 9.67 -0.97
CA VAL A 97 2.89 9.64 -2.39
C VAL A 97 1.66 9.26 -3.20
N LEU A 98 1.37 10.01 -4.26
CA LEU A 98 0.38 9.65 -5.27
C LEU A 98 1.08 9.24 -6.56
N LEU A 99 0.57 8.19 -7.18
CA LEU A 99 0.92 7.78 -8.54
C LEU A 99 -0.30 8.08 -9.41
N ILE A 100 -0.16 9.00 -10.36
CA ILE A 100 -1.25 9.49 -11.21
C ILE A 100 -1.00 8.99 -12.63
N PHE A 101 -1.97 8.30 -13.21
CA PHE A 101 -1.85 7.72 -14.55
C PHE A 101 -2.79 8.43 -15.54
N VAL A 102 -2.37 8.49 -16.81
CA VAL A 102 -3.21 9.00 -17.92
C VAL A 102 -4.52 8.24 -18.08
N SER A 103 -4.59 6.99 -17.58
CA SER A 103 -5.79 6.15 -17.52
C SER A 103 -6.79 6.59 -16.44
N CYS A 104 -6.61 7.79 -15.88
CA CYS A 104 -7.44 8.35 -14.80
C CYS A 104 -7.39 7.53 -13.50
N ARG A 105 -6.49 6.56 -13.39
CA ARG A 105 -6.23 5.84 -12.15
C ARG A 105 -5.27 6.65 -11.29
N MET A 106 -5.54 6.68 -9.99
CA MET A 106 -4.66 7.24 -8.98
C MET A 106 -4.42 6.21 -7.89
N VAL A 107 -3.17 6.07 -7.47
CA VAL A 107 -2.77 5.20 -6.35
C VAL A 107 -2.16 6.08 -5.28
N LEU A 108 -2.66 5.99 -4.06
CA LEU A 108 -2.12 6.67 -2.89
C LEU A 108 -1.37 5.65 -2.04
N ALA A 109 -0.13 5.95 -1.68
CA ALA A 109 0.70 5.09 -0.85
C ALA A 109 1.33 5.86 0.30
N GLY A 110 1.54 5.16 1.41
CA GLY A 110 2.25 5.71 2.58
C GLY A 110 1.35 6.39 3.61
N ALA A 111 0.03 6.37 3.40
CA ALA A 111 -0.91 6.85 4.42
C ALA A 111 -0.80 5.99 5.69
N LYS A 112 -0.57 6.64 6.82
CA LYS A 112 -0.67 6.05 8.15
C LYS A 112 -2.05 6.38 8.71
N VAL A 113 -2.80 5.35 9.06
CA VAL A 113 -4.02 5.50 9.84
C VAL A 113 -3.57 5.49 11.30
N ASN A 114 -3.82 6.59 12.02
CA ASN A 114 -3.59 6.67 13.46
C ASN A 114 -4.67 5.93 14.22
#